data_AF-A0A7C8YCX7-F1
#
_entry.id   AF-A0A7C8YCX7-F1
#
_cell.length_a   1.000
_cell.length_b   1.000
_cell.length_c   1.000
_cell.angle_alpha   90.00
_cell.angle_beta   90.00
_cell.angle_gamma   90.00
#
_symmetry.space_group_name_H-M   'P 1'
#
loop_
_entity.id
_entity.type
_entity.pdbx_description
1 polymer ?
#
loop_
_entity_poly.entity_id
_entity_poly.type
_entity_poly.pdbx_seq_one_letter_code
_entity_poly.pdbx_strand_id
1 'polypeptide(L)'
;MLTMSSSAFASPKIVQPLNLRSTEKPLFDPSKSASSTSFFGSTRHLRLSKPTTLSSQHRRCAVVAVAEAVRERKPKSSASSSNLLITKEEGLELFEDMVLGRVFEDMCAQMYYRGKMFGFVHLYNGQEAVSTGFIKLLKKEDSVVSTYRDHVHALSKGVPARAVMSELFGKATGCCRGQGGSMHMFEK
;
A
#
# COMPACT_ATOMS: atom_id res chain seq x y z
N MET A 1 15.48 26.00 -56.81
CA MET A 1 15.21 24.96 -57.81
C MET A 1 16.33 23.93 -57.72
N LEU A 2 16.16 22.93 -56.86
CA LEU A 2 17.04 21.77 -56.68
C LEU A 2 16.12 20.58 -56.48
N THR A 3 16.33 19.56 -57.29
CA THR A 3 15.40 18.48 -57.63
C THR A 3 15.29 17.41 -56.55
N MET A 4 14.07 16.93 -56.35
CA MET A 4 13.67 15.80 -55.52
C MET A 4 14.25 14.48 -56.04
N SER A 5 14.74 13.62 -55.14
CA SER A 5 14.85 12.18 -55.39
C SER A 5 14.21 11.44 -54.21
N SER A 6 13.14 10.72 -54.54
CA SER A 6 12.32 9.88 -53.67
C SER A 6 12.82 8.44 -53.75
N SER A 7 13.01 7.77 -52.61
CA SER A 7 13.05 6.31 -52.56
C SER A 7 12.55 5.75 -51.24
N ALA A 8 11.29 5.30 -51.29
CA ALA A 8 10.69 4.11 -50.68
C ALA A 8 10.84 3.84 -49.17
N PHE A 9 9.71 3.98 -48.48
CA PHE A 9 9.38 3.34 -47.19
C PHE A 9 9.37 1.80 -47.31
N ALA A 10 9.97 1.12 -46.33
CA ALA A 10 9.82 -0.32 -46.12
C ALA A 10 9.03 -0.59 -44.83
N SER A 11 7.88 -1.24 -44.96
CA SER A 11 6.99 -1.65 -43.86
C SER A 11 7.46 -2.96 -43.18
N PRO A 12 7.09 -3.20 -41.92
CA PRO A 12 7.60 -4.31 -41.11
C PRO A 12 7.03 -5.68 -41.54
N LYS A 13 7.88 -6.71 -41.53
CA LYS A 13 7.46 -8.11 -41.76
C LYS A 13 6.74 -8.65 -40.52
N ILE A 14 5.43 -8.86 -40.67
CA ILE A 14 4.58 -9.60 -39.74
C ILE A 14 4.83 -11.10 -39.94
N VAL A 15 5.28 -11.79 -38.90
CA VAL A 15 5.36 -13.26 -38.86
C VAL A 15 4.03 -13.78 -38.29
N GLN A 16 3.34 -14.62 -39.08
CA GLN A 16 2.10 -15.29 -38.72
C GLN A 16 2.34 -16.50 -37.77
N PRO A 17 1.32 -16.92 -36.99
CA PRO A 17 1.46 -17.91 -35.94
C PRO A 17 1.40 -19.35 -36.48
N LEU A 18 2.29 -20.23 -36.03
CA LEU A 18 2.16 -21.67 -36.21
C LEU A 18 1.21 -22.23 -35.14
N ASN A 19 0.16 -22.88 -35.59
CA ASN A 19 -0.85 -23.55 -34.78
C ASN A 19 -0.83 -25.03 -35.20
N LEU A 20 -0.50 -25.98 -34.31
CA LEU A 20 -1.00 -27.36 -34.39
C LEU A 20 -0.75 -28.17 -33.10
N ARG A 21 -1.86 -28.38 -32.37
CA ARG A 21 -2.38 -29.67 -31.87
C ARG A 21 -1.74 -30.38 -30.65
N SER A 22 -2.44 -30.19 -29.53
CA SER A 22 -2.80 -31.13 -28.45
C SER A 22 -2.30 -32.59 -28.53
N THR A 23 -1.66 -33.05 -27.45
CA THR A 23 -1.95 -34.37 -26.85
C THR A 23 -1.82 -34.28 -25.33
N GLU A 24 -2.92 -34.50 -24.63
CA GLU A 24 -3.01 -34.69 -23.19
C GLU A 24 -2.35 -36.03 -22.79
N LYS A 25 -1.68 -36.05 -21.63
CA LYS A 25 -1.38 -37.28 -20.88
C LYS A 25 -1.49 -36.99 -19.38
N PRO A 26 -2.54 -37.50 -18.69
CA PRO A 26 -2.52 -37.64 -17.25
C PRO A 26 -2.06 -39.07 -16.89
N LEU A 27 -1.27 -39.24 -15.84
CA LEU A 27 -1.38 -40.39 -14.92
C LEU A 27 -0.46 -40.17 -13.71
N PHE A 28 -1.07 -39.81 -12.58
CA PHE A 28 -0.47 -39.91 -11.24
C PHE A 28 -1.06 -41.20 -10.63
N ASP A 29 -0.22 -42.20 -10.36
CA ASP A 29 -0.63 -43.53 -9.90
C ASP A 29 -0.35 -43.66 -8.38
N PRO A 30 -1.38 -43.82 -7.53
CA PRO A 30 -1.23 -43.96 -6.09
C PRO A 30 -1.24 -45.44 -5.69
N SER A 31 -0.16 -46.18 -5.96
CA SER A 31 -0.10 -47.60 -5.55
C SER A 31 1.33 -48.17 -5.40
N LYS A 32 2.15 -47.64 -4.50
CA LYS A 32 3.31 -48.41 -3.97
C LYS A 32 3.48 -48.25 -2.47
N SER A 33 3.32 -49.37 -1.77
CA SER A 33 3.49 -49.54 -0.33
C SER A 33 4.86 -50.13 0.02
N ALA A 34 5.36 -49.67 1.18
CA ALA A 34 6.18 -50.35 2.19
C ALA A 34 7.61 -50.85 1.88
N SER A 35 8.59 -50.22 2.55
CA SER A 35 9.69 -50.89 3.29
C SER A 35 10.15 -49.93 4.41
N SER A 36 9.61 -50.04 5.62
CA SER A 36 10.26 -50.69 6.79
C SER A 36 11.68 -50.20 7.10
N THR A 37 11.79 -49.18 7.97
CA THR A 37 12.73 -49.21 9.10
C THR A 37 12.10 -48.47 10.29
N SER A 38 12.15 -49.09 11.46
CA SER A 38 11.65 -48.58 12.72
C SER A 38 12.77 -48.70 13.74
N PHE A 39 13.17 -47.62 14.42
CA PHE A 39 13.52 -47.67 15.84
C PHE A 39 13.62 -46.29 16.52
N PHE A 40 12.72 -46.10 17.49
CA PHE A 40 12.80 -45.42 18.79
C PHE A 40 13.25 -43.97 18.95
N GLY A 41 12.31 -43.15 19.44
CA GLY A 41 12.62 -41.86 20.07
C GLY A 41 11.40 -41.13 20.66
N SER A 42 11.03 -41.50 21.89
CA SER A 42 10.35 -40.66 22.92
C SER A 42 8.91 -40.16 22.67
N THR A 43 7.97 -40.81 23.35
CA THR A 43 6.62 -40.31 23.65
C THR A 43 6.69 -39.11 24.60
N ARG A 44 6.49 -37.89 24.09
CA ARG A 44 5.99 -36.77 24.89
C ARG A 44 4.54 -36.50 24.48
N HIS A 45 3.63 -36.87 25.38
CA HIS A 45 2.21 -36.53 25.34
C HIS A 45 2.03 -35.01 25.16
N LEU A 46 1.69 -34.56 23.96
CA LEU A 46 1.11 -33.25 23.74
C LEU A 46 -0.35 -33.31 24.17
N ARG A 47 -0.64 -32.76 25.37
CA ARG A 47 -2.01 -32.51 25.82
C ARG A 47 -2.62 -31.44 24.93
N LEU A 48 -3.68 -31.81 24.22
CA LEU A 48 -4.58 -30.90 23.54
C LEU A 48 -5.28 -30.02 24.60
N SER A 49 -4.89 -28.75 24.70
CA SER A 49 -5.61 -27.77 25.50
C SER A 49 -6.95 -27.45 24.84
N LYS A 50 -8.00 -27.34 25.66
CA LYS A 50 -9.36 -26.95 25.23
C LYS A 50 -9.32 -25.55 24.60
N PRO A 51 -10.15 -25.28 23.57
CA PRO A 51 -10.25 -23.95 23.00
C PRO A 51 -10.84 -22.99 24.04
N THR A 52 -10.04 -22.01 24.43
CA THR A 52 -10.47 -20.86 25.21
C THR A 52 -11.44 -20.05 24.35
N THR A 53 -12.68 -19.88 24.81
CA THR A 53 -13.67 -19.01 24.17
C THR A 53 -13.21 -17.56 24.28
N LEU A 54 -12.55 -17.07 23.24
CA LEU A 54 -12.33 -15.64 23.03
C LEU A 54 -13.70 -14.98 22.79
N SER A 55 -14.16 -14.24 23.80
CA SER A 55 -15.29 -13.31 23.70
C SER A 55 -14.94 -12.24 22.67
N SER A 56 -15.33 -12.48 21.42
CA SER A 56 -15.31 -11.47 20.37
C SER A 56 -16.43 -10.48 20.65
N GLN A 57 -16.11 -9.41 21.38
CA GLN A 57 -16.96 -8.22 21.43
C GLN A 57 -16.88 -7.50 20.09
N HIS A 58 -17.57 -8.04 19.09
CA HIS A 58 -17.93 -7.29 17.89
C HIS A 58 -18.78 -6.10 18.31
N ARG A 59 -18.19 -4.90 18.35
CA ARG A 59 -18.94 -3.65 18.38
C ARG A 59 -19.73 -3.55 17.08
N ARG A 60 -20.99 -4.00 17.09
CA ARG A 60 -21.94 -3.72 16.01
C ARG A 60 -22.35 -2.25 16.12
N CYS A 61 -21.83 -1.41 15.24
CA CYS A 61 -22.37 -0.07 15.07
C CYS A 61 -23.65 -0.19 14.22
N ALA A 62 -24.80 0.16 14.78
CA ALA A 62 -26.07 0.09 14.08
C ALA A 62 -26.16 1.24 13.06
N VAL A 63 -26.34 0.91 11.78
CA VAL A 63 -26.66 1.88 10.74
C VAL A 63 -28.17 2.16 10.83
N VAL A 64 -28.53 3.36 11.29
CA VAL A 64 -29.93 3.82 11.29
C VAL A 64 -30.12 4.80 10.15
N ALA A 65 -31.12 4.52 9.30
CA ALA A 65 -31.47 5.31 8.13
C ALA A 65 -31.92 6.74 8.51
N VAL A 66 -31.46 7.71 7.72
CA VAL A 66 -31.73 9.14 7.89
C VAL A 66 -32.99 9.50 7.10
N ALA A 67 -34.15 9.51 7.75
CA ALA A 67 -35.29 10.34 7.36
C ALA A 67 -36.41 10.25 8.39
N GLU A 68 -36.44 11.15 9.38
CA GLU A 68 -37.63 11.95 9.70
C GLU A 68 -37.34 13.00 10.78
N ALA A 69 -38.10 14.10 10.73
CA ALA A 69 -38.23 15.18 11.71
C ALA A 69 -37.17 16.29 11.70
N VAL A 70 -37.25 17.15 10.67
CA VAL A 70 -36.88 18.56 10.79
C VAL A 70 -37.81 19.22 11.81
N ARG A 71 -37.25 19.67 12.94
CA ARG A 71 -37.88 20.64 13.84
C ARG A 71 -36.81 21.60 14.36
N GLU A 72 -36.84 22.82 13.83
CA GLU A 72 -35.98 23.95 14.20
C GLU A 72 -36.01 24.20 15.72
N ARG A 73 -34.86 24.02 16.39
CA ARG A 73 -34.61 24.50 17.77
C ARG A 73 -33.37 25.39 17.76
N LYS A 74 -33.55 26.66 18.15
CA LYS A 74 -32.47 27.63 18.43
C LYS A 74 -31.39 26.99 19.32
N PRO A 75 -30.09 27.06 18.98
CA PRO A 75 -29.06 26.48 19.84
C PRO A 75 -28.84 27.40 21.04
N LYS A 76 -29.25 26.93 22.23
CA LYS A 76 -28.77 27.45 23.51
C LYS A 76 -27.30 27.05 23.65
N SER A 77 -26.48 28.02 24.01
CA SER A 77 -25.11 27.87 24.46
C SER A 77 -25.03 26.89 25.65
N SER A 78 -24.73 25.64 25.37
CA SER A 78 -24.32 24.67 26.38
C SER A 78 -23.24 23.80 25.76
N ALA A 79 -22.00 23.95 26.23
CA ALA A 79 -20.86 23.14 25.85
C ALA A 79 -21.22 21.65 25.99
N SER A 80 -21.45 20.99 24.85
CA SER A 80 -21.60 19.55 24.79
C SER A 80 -20.20 18.97 24.83
N SER A 81 -19.79 18.43 25.97
CA SER A 81 -18.63 17.54 26.08
C SER A 81 -18.93 16.30 25.23
N SER A 82 -18.58 16.40 23.96
CA SER A 82 -18.89 15.43 22.91
C SER A 82 -18.07 14.16 23.12
N ASN A 83 -18.72 13.00 22.97
CA ASN A 83 -18.10 11.67 22.89
C ASN A 83 -17.19 11.56 21.65
N LEU A 84 -16.12 12.33 21.58
CA LEU A 84 -15.14 12.26 20.51
C LEU A 84 -14.14 11.15 20.83
N LEU A 85 -13.86 10.32 19.83
CA LEU A 85 -12.90 9.23 19.93
C LEU A 85 -11.44 9.72 19.95
N ILE A 86 -11.22 10.96 19.51
CA ILE A 86 -9.91 11.63 19.45
C ILE A 86 -10.04 13.06 19.98
N THR A 87 -8.97 13.56 20.57
CA THR A 87 -8.84 14.97 20.97
C THR A 87 -8.74 15.87 19.74
N LYS A 88 -8.91 17.18 19.94
CA LYS A 88 -8.81 18.16 18.86
C LYS A 88 -7.37 18.21 18.32
N GLU A 89 -6.40 18.11 19.21
CA GLU A 89 -4.97 18.15 18.93
C GLU A 89 -4.56 16.94 18.10
N GLU A 90 -4.94 15.72 18.51
CA GLU A 90 -4.73 14.50 17.72
C GLU A 90 -5.41 14.59 16.35
N GLY A 91 -6.64 15.11 16.30
CA GLY A 91 -7.35 15.32 15.04
C GLY A 91 -6.62 16.27 14.08
N LEU A 92 -5.98 17.32 14.62
CA LEU A 92 -5.18 18.25 13.83
C LEU A 92 -3.90 17.58 13.31
N GLU A 93 -3.19 16.83 14.15
CA GLU A 93 -1.99 16.09 13.76
C GLU A 93 -2.27 15.08 12.64
N LEU A 94 -3.35 14.30 12.77
CA LEU A 94 -3.77 13.34 11.75
C LEU A 94 -4.17 14.06 10.45
N PHE A 95 -4.86 15.20 10.56
CA PHE A 95 -5.25 15.99 9.38
C PHE A 95 -4.03 16.57 8.65
N GLU A 96 -3.08 17.16 9.37
CA GLU A 96 -1.86 17.72 8.80
C GLU A 96 -1.03 16.64 8.09
N ASP A 97 -0.90 15.45 8.68
CA ASP A 97 -0.17 14.32 8.08
C ASP A 97 -0.84 13.83 6.77
N MET A 98 -2.17 13.71 6.76
CA MET A 98 -2.92 13.35 5.55
C MET A 98 -2.81 14.41 4.45
N VAL A 99 -2.91 15.70 4.82
CA VAL A 99 -2.79 16.81 3.87
C VAL A 99 -1.38 16.87 3.30
N LEU A 100 -0.35 16.67 4.13
CA LEU A 100 1.04 16.55 3.66
C LEU A 100 1.17 15.43 2.63
N GLY A 101 0.65 14.24 2.93
CA GLY A 101 0.64 13.12 2.00
C GLY A 101 -0.05 13.45 0.68
N ARG A 102 -1.24 14.03 0.72
CA ARG A 102 -1.99 14.44 -0.48
C ARG A 102 -1.23 15.43 -1.35
N VAL A 103 -0.75 16.52 -0.75
CA VAL A 103 -0.05 17.58 -1.49
C VAL A 103 1.27 17.07 -2.06
N PHE A 104 1.98 16.21 -1.33
CA PHE A 104 3.19 15.58 -1.80
C PHE A 104 2.93 14.74 -3.05
N GLU A 105 1.93 13.88 -3.01
CA GLU A 105 1.58 12.99 -4.12
C GLU A 105 1.06 13.75 -5.36
N ASP A 106 0.27 14.81 -5.16
CA ASP A 106 -0.15 15.69 -6.26
C ASP A 106 1.05 16.36 -6.95
N MET A 107 2.07 16.73 -6.17
CA MET A 107 3.33 17.25 -6.71
C MET A 107 4.12 16.16 -7.46
N CYS A 108 4.16 14.94 -6.93
CA CYS A 108 4.76 13.80 -7.62
C CYS A 108 4.10 13.56 -8.98
N ALA A 109 2.76 13.53 -9.02
CA ALA A 109 2.00 13.41 -10.25
C ALA A 109 2.35 14.53 -11.24
N GLN A 110 2.35 15.78 -10.78
CA GLN A 110 2.69 16.93 -11.61
C GLN A 110 4.09 16.83 -12.22
N MET A 111 5.09 16.42 -11.43
CA MET A 111 6.48 16.31 -11.87
C MET A 111 6.72 15.10 -12.77
N TYR A 112 5.98 14.01 -12.55
CA TYR A 112 5.96 12.86 -13.43
C TYR A 112 5.42 13.23 -14.82
N TYR A 113 4.27 13.92 -14.89
CA TYR A 113 3.70 14.38 -16.16
C TYR A 113 4.59 15.41 -16.89
N ARG A 114 5.42 16.14 -16.15
CA ARG A 114 6.45 17.04 -16.72
C ARG A 114 7.72 16.31 -17.18
N GLY A 115 7.78 14.99 -17.07
CA GLY A 115 8.93 14.18 -17.46
C GLY A 115 10.17 14.44 -16.59
N LYS A 116 9.98 14.88 -15.34
CA LYS A 116 11.09 15.16 -14.42
C LYS A 116 11.42 14.00 -13.49
N MET A 117 10.49 13.07 -13.31
CA MET A 117 10.70 11.82 -12.58
C MET A 117 10.83 10.67 -13.57
N PHE A 118 11.73 9.73 -13.27
CA PHE A 118 12.04 8.60 -14.15
C PHE A 118 11.61 7.28 -13.53
N GLY A 119 11.26 6.30 -14.37
CA GLY A 119 10.81 4.99 -13.94
C GLY A 119 9.32 4.96 -13.59
N PHE A 120 8.95 4.10 -12.64
CA PHE A 120 7.57 3.95 -12.19
C PHE A 120 7.28 4.86 -11.00
N VAL A 121 6.09 5.46 -10.95
CA VAL A 121 5.62 6.24 -9.79
C VAL A 121 4.26 5.71 -9.36
N HIS A 122 4.15 5.28 -8.10
CA HIS A 122 2.92 4.73 -7.53
C HIS A 122 2.33 5.67 -6.49
N LEU A 123 1.30 6.43 -6.87
CA LEU A 123 0.76 7.51 -6.05
C LEU A 123 -0.18 7.03 -4.92
N TYR A 124 -0.02 7.48 -3.70
CA TYR A 124 -0.85 7.09 -2.54
C TYR A 124 -2.16 7.87 -2.37
N ASN A 125 -2.58 8.67 -3.36
CA ASN A 125 -3.83 9.46 -3.29
C ASN A 125 -5.05 8.60 -2.90
N GLY A 126 -5.78 9.05 -1.89
CA GLY A 126 -7.01 8.42 -1.41
C GLY A 126 -6.79 7.32 -0.36
N GLN A 127 -5.54 7.01 -0.01
CA GLN A 127 -5.18 6.02 1.01
C GLN A 127 -4.52 6.65 2.24
N GLU A 128 -4.44 7.98 2.33
CA GLU A 128 -3.65 8.72 3.34
C GLU A 128 -4.07 8.39 4.78
N ALA A 129 -5.36 8.11 5.00
CA ALA A 129 -5.88 7.72 6.30
C ALA A 129 -5.30 6.39 6.79
N VAL A 130 -4.90 5.49 5.88
CA VAL A 130 -4.28 4.20 6.23
C VAL A 130 -2.92 4.44 6.85
N SER A 131 -1.99 5.07 6.12
CA SER A 131 -0.63 5.34 6.61
C SER A 131 -0.65 6.17 7.88
N THR A 132 -1.39 7.28 7.86
CA THR A 132 -1.50 8.21 9.00
C THR A 132 -2.05 7.51 10.23
N GLY A 133 -3.16 6.76 10.07
CA GLY A 133 -3.86 6.13 11.17
C GLY A 133 -3.00 5.14 11.94
N PHE A 134 -2.37 4.17 11.26
CA PHE A 134 -1.58 3.18 11.98
C PHE A 134 -0.22 3.74 12.43
N ILE A 135 0.45 4.56 11.61
CA ILE A 135 1.81 5.03 11.92
C ILE A 135 1.81 5.96 13.13
N LYS A 136 0.81 6.83 13.29
CA LYS A 136 0.71 7.72 14.47
C LYS A 136 0.37 6.96 15.76
N LEU A 137 -0.13 5.73 15.67
CA LEU A 137 -0.32 4.84 16.82
C LEU A 137 0.95 4.06 17.20
N LEU A 138 1.93 3.96 16.30
CA LEU A 138 3.17 3.23 16.56
C LEU A 138 4.11 4.02 17.46
N LYS A 139 4.93 3.30 18.22
CA LYS A 139 6.07 3.91 18.91
C LYS A 139 7.17 4.25 17.90
N LYS A 140 8.09 5.11 18.33
CA LYS A 140 9.20 5.55 17.47
C LYS A 140 10.09 4.37 17.07
N GLU A 141 10.28 3.41 17.97
CA GLU A 141 11.14 2.24 17.81
C GLU A 141 10.53 1.15 16.92
N ASP A 142 9.22 1.21 16.67
CA ASP A 142 8.53 0.22 15.84
C ASP A 142 8.94 0.38 14.38
N SER A 143 9.25 -0.73 13.72
CA SER A 143 9.60 -0.76 12.30
C SER A 143 8.35 -0.83 11.41
N VAL A 144 8.37 -0.11 10.29
CA VAL A 144 7.31 -0.12 9.29
C VAL A 144 7.88 -0.63 7.98
N VAL A 145 7.22 -1.61 7.37
CA VAL A 145 7.55 -2.11 6.03
C VAL A 145 6.33 -1.93 5.15
N SER A 146 6.52 -1.29 3.99
CA SER A 146 5.49 -1.14 2.97
C SER A 146 5.93 -1.84 1.68
N THR A 147 5.06 -1.81 0.68
CA THR A 147 5.36 -2.32 -0.66
C THR A 147 5.89 -1.17 -1.54
N TYR A 148 5.56 -1.15 -2.82
CA TYR A 148 6.04 -0.16 -3.80
C TYR A 148 5.29 1.19 -3.79
N ARG A 149 4.38 1.38 -2.83
CA ARG A 149 3.53 2.57 -2.67
C ARG A 149 3.77 3.17 -1.27
N ASP A 150 5.00 3.53 -1.02
CA ASP A 150 5.57 3.78 0.31
C ASP A 150 5.81 5.28 0.61
N HIS A 151 5.51 6.19 -0.32
CA HIS A 151 5.87 7.62 -0.17
C HIS A 151 5.22 8.23 1.08
N VAL A 152 3.90 8.09 1.21
CA VAL A 152 3.19 8.63 2.37
C VAL A 152 3.52 7.83 3.64
N HIS A 153 3.86 6.54 3.54
CA HIS A 153 4.33 5.78 4.70
C HIS A 153 5.66 6.33 5.24
N ALA A 154 6.60 6.64 4.36
CA ALA A 154 7.86 7.27 4.71
C ALA A 154 7.64 8.66 5.34
N LEU A 155 6.77 9.49 4.75
CA LEU A 155 6.42 10.81 5.29
C LEU A 155 5.80 10.70 6.70
N SER A 156 4.77 9.86 6.86
CA SER A 156 4.07 9.68 8.14
C SER A 156 5.01 9.14 9.23
N LYS A 157 6.01 8.31 8.86
CA LYS A 157 7.03 7.78 9.78
C LYS A 157 8.15 8.78 10.09
N GLY A 158 8.14 9.95 9.45
CA GLY A 158 9.00 11.08 9.76
C GLY A 158 10.18 11.27 8.81
N VAL A 159 10.24 10.56 7.68
CA VAL A 159 11.24 10.82 6.65
C VAL A 159 10.97 12.21 6.06
N PRO A 160 11.97 13.12 6.01
CA PRO A 160 11.74 14.47 5.51
C PRO A 160 11.24 14.45 4.05
N ALA A 161 10.17 15.19 3.77
CA ALA A 161 9.59 15.27 2.42
C ALA A 161 10.61 15.66 1.34
N ARG A 162 11.60 16.51 1.70
CA ARG A 162 12.70 16.87 0.80
C ARG A 162 13.57 15.68 0.42
N ALA A 163 13.84 14.76 1.35
CA ALA A 163 14.62 13.56 1.09
C ALA A 163 13.83 12.59 0.20
N VAL A 164 12.56 12.36 0.50
CA VAL A 164 11.65 11.54 -0.32
C VAL A 164 11.56 12.10 -1.75
N MET A 165 11.31 13.40 -1.90
CA MET A 165 11.24 14.05 -3.21
C MET A 165 12.59 14.00 -3.95
N SER A 166 13.71 14.15 -3.23
CA SER A 166 15.05 14.03 -3.82
C SER A 166 15.30 12.62 -4.38
N GLU A 167 14.83 11.59 -3.68
CA GLU A 167 14.92 10.19 -4.13
C GLU A 167 14.10 9.98 -5.41
N LEU A 168 12.88 10.52 -5.48
CA LEU A 168 12.02 10.45 -6.68
C LEU A 168 12.63 11.17 -7.90
N PHE A 169 13.44 12.20 -7.67
CA PHE A 169 14.21 12.87 -8.71
C PHE A 169 15.56 12.17 -9.03
N GLY A 170 15.88 11.05 -8.38
CA GLY A 170 17.15 10.35 -8.58
C GLY A 170 18.37 11.15 -8.09
N LYS A 171 18.20 12.00 -7.07
CA LYS A 171 19.28 12.85 -6.54
C LYS A 171 20.04 12.14 -5.44
N ALA A 172 21.35 12.44 -5.34
CA ALA A 172 22.22 11.94 -4.28
C ALA A 172 21.77 12.32 -2.85
N THR A 173 20.94 13.36 -2.71
CA THR A 173 20.35 13.80 -1.44
C THR A 173 19.06 13.05 -1.06
N GLY A 174 18.66 12.04 -1.84
CA GLY A 174 17.55 11.14 -1.49
C GLY A 174 17.91 10.21 -0.33
N CYS A 175 16.90 9.65 0.33
CA CYS A 175 17.10 8.70 1.45
C CYS A 175 17.94 7.47 1.04
N CYS A 176 17.90 7.08 -0.24
CA CYS A 176 18.69 5.99 -0.80
C CYS A 176 19.69 6.49 -1.86
N ARG A 177 20.08 7.76 -1.79
CA ARG A 177 21.03 8.42 -2.70
C ARG A 177 20.61 8.38 -4.18
N GLY A 178 19.31 8.34 -4.44
CA GLY A 178 18.73 8.36 -5.79
C GLY A 178 18.78 7.02 -6.53
N GLN A 179 19.10 5.93 -5.83
CA GLN A 179 19.21 4.59 -6.41
C GLN A 179 17.93 3.75 -6.26
N GLY A 180 17.08 4.10 -5.30
CA GLY A 180 15.84 3.35 -5.02
C GLY A 180 14.64 3.87 -5.81
N GLY A 181 14.58 5.18 -6.04
CA GLY A 181 13.47 5.82 -6.75
C GLY A 181 12.14 5.63 -6.01
N SER A 182 11.04 5.49 -6.77
CA SER A 182 9.69 5.45 -6.20
C SER A 182 9.33 4.17 -5.45
N MET A 183 10.03 3.05 -5.65
CA MET A 183 9.60 1.75 -5.14
C MET A 183 10.41 1.27 -3.94
N HIS A 184 11.53 1.93 -3.65
CA HIS A 184 12.55 1.44 -2.72
C HIS A 184 13.05 2.59 -1.85
N MET A 185 12.27 2.97 -0.83
CA MET A 185 12.67 3.97 0.16
C MET A 185 13.04 3.31 1.47
N PHE A 186 14.20 3.66 2.02
CA PHE A 186 14.70 3.15 3.29
C PHE A 186 15.21 4.29 4.16
N GLU A 187 14.87 4.27 5.44
CA GLU A 187 15.40 5.14 6.49
C GLU A 187 15.69 4.29 7.72
N LYS A 188 16.71 4.68 8.51
CA LYS A 188 17.19 3.92 9.68
C LYS A 188 16.47 4.34 10.96
#